data_AF-A0AAV5TIT4-F1
#
_entry.id   AF-A0AAV5TIT4-F1
#
_cell.length_a   1.000
_cell.length_b   1.000
_cell.length_c   1.000
_cell.angle_alpha   90.00
_cell.angle_beta   90.00
_cell.angle_gamma   90.00
#
_symmetry.space_group_name_H-M   'P 1'
#
loop_
_entity.id
_entity.type
_entity.pdbx_description
1 polymer ?
#
loop_
_entity_poly.entity_id
_entity_poly.type
_entity_poly.pdbx_seq_one_letter_code
_entity_poly.pdbx_strand_id
1 'polypeptide(L)'
;MKPGAFPVTANSRFADSNSTGRHGMLEWLTGEMPNGKWMTWLARETMETMNTFAEAKDHLMNTEMLSPVYYILSGTKRDEARVISRSYEKTDILTEIKSRKDPWFLLQTNYDPDTEPWWIDDRQTPGEKCMHKLGKNDVGFQGIYNVLSSSCNFNNLTTYTALMHTYTGEFETHLQNCKGVCW
;
A
#
# COMPACT_ATOMS: atom_id res chain seq x y z
N MET A 1 12.42 2.56 0.64
CA MET A 1 12.33 3.42 -0.56
C MET A 1 13.63 3.35 -1.35
N LYS A 2 13.57 3.51 -2.69
CA LYS A 2 14.72 3.64 -3.58
C LYS A 2 14.77 5.11 -4.05
N PRO A 3 15.66 5.94 -3.46
CA PRO A 3 15.70 7.38 -3.76
C PRO A 3 15.86 7.65 -5.25
N GLY A 4 15.16 8.66 -5.76
CA GLY A 4 15.14 9.03 -7.18
C GLY A 4 14.35 8.08 -8.10
N ALA A 5 13.87 6.95 -7.60
CA ALA A 5 13.19 5.93 -8.40
C ALA A 5 11.75 5.67 -7.93
N PHE A 6 11.55 4.94 -6.83
CA PHE A 6 10.22 4.57 -6.32
C PHE A 6 10.28 4.19 -4.82
N PRO A 7 9.21 4.46 -4.05
CA PRO A 7 8.91 3.77 -2.81
C PRO A 7 7.87 2.65 -3.06
N VAL A 8 7.85 1.63 -2.20
CA VAL A 8 6.76 0.67 -2.15
C VAL A 8 6.31 0.49 -0.70
N THR A 9 5.00 0.43 -0.48
CA THR A 9 4.42 -0.08 0.76
C THR A 9 3.44 -1.21 0.44
N ALA A 10 3.13 -2.02 1.45
CA ALA A 10 2.27 -3.18 1.30
C ALA A 10 1.20 -3.19 2.39
N ASN A 11 -0.06 -3.36 1.99
CA ASN A 11 -1.17 -3.60 2.90
C ASN A 11 -1.73 -5.01 2.68
N SER A 12 -2.09 -5.70 3.76
CA SER A 12 -2.75 -7.01 3.66
C SER A 12 -4.08 -6.89 2.91
N ARG A 13 -4.35 -7.87 2.04
CA ARG A 13 -5.61 -7.99 1.28
C ARG A 13 -6.30 -9.29 1.65
N PHE A 14 -7.62 -9.23 1.80
CA PHE A 14 -8.47 -10.39 2.02
C PHE A 14 -9.39 -10.51 0.81
N ALA A 15 -8.91 -11.18 -0.24
CA ALA A 15 -9.60 -11.22 -1.54
C ALA A 15 -10.88 -12.07 -1.47
N ASP A 16 -10.73 -13.39 -1.37
CA ASP A 16 -11.83 -14.34 -1.21
C ASP A 16 -11.42 -15.50 -0.27
N SER A 17 -12.38 -16.38 0.05
CA SER A 17 -12.14 -17.52 0.95
C SER A 17 -11.18 -18.58 0.38
N ASN A 18 -10.96 -18.58 -0.92
CA ASN A 18 -10.14 -19.57 -1.64
C ASN A 18 -8.72 -19.04 -1.88
N SER A 19 -8.53 -17.73 -1.97
CA SER A 19 -7.24 -17.06 -2.15
C SER A 19 -6.68 -16.51 -0.84
N THR A 20 -6.57 -17.35 0.19
CA THR A 20 -5.98 -16.94 1.49
C THR A 20 -4.46 -17.18 1.53
N GLY A 21 -3.73 -16.43 2.36
CA GLY A 21 -2.29 -16.71 2.56
C GLY A 21 -2.01 -18.14 3.06
N ARG A 22 -2.97 -18.78 3.75
CA ARG A 22 -2.82 -20.17 4.21
C ARG A 22 -2.86 -21.17 3.07
N HIS A 23 -3.71 -20.93 2.07
CA HIS A 23 -3.82 -21.81 0.91
C HIS A 23 -2.56 -21.73 0.04
N GLY A 24 -2.07 -20.53 -0.27
CA GLY A 24 -0.81 -20.38 -1.02
C GLY A 24 0.40 -20.95 -0.27
N MET A 25 0.44 -20.86 1.07
CA MET A 25 1.47 -21.55 1.86
C MET A 25 1.37 -23.09 1.76
N LEU A 26 0.16 -23.64 1.69
CA LEU A 26 -0.04 -25.08 1.51
C LEU A 26 0.41 -25.52 0.11
N GLU A 27 0.01 -24.79 -0.93
CA GLU A 27 0.43 -25.07 -2.31
C GLU A 27 1.96 -24.95 -2.49
N TRP A 28 2.59 -24.00 -1.81
CA TRP A 28 4.05 -23.91 -1.75
C TRP A 28 4.68 -25.14 -1.08
N LEU A 29 4.10 -25.60 0.03
CA LEU A 29 4.60 -26.77 0.78
C LEU A 29 4.39 -28.09 0.01
N THR A 30 3.29 -28.24 -0.73
CA THR A 30 3.01 -29.41 -1.57
C THR A 30 3.78 -29.39 -2.89
N GLY A 31 4.41 -28.28 -3.24
CA GLY A 31 5.16 -28.10 -4.48
C GLY A 31 4.29 -27.75 -5.69
N GLU A 32 3.05 -27.35 -5.47
CA GLU A 32 2.11 -26.87 -6.50
C GLU A 32 2.44 -25.42 -6.92
N MET A 33 2.92 -24.59 -5.98
CA MET A 33 3.42 -23.23 -6.23
C MET A 33 4.91 -23.08 -5.81
N PRO A 34 5.85 -23.81 -6.43
CA PRO A 34 7.24 -23.87 -5.95
C PRO A 34 7.98 -22.53 -6.10
N ASN A 35 7.54 -21.67 -7.01
CA ASN A 35 8.15 -20.37 -7.30
C ASN A 35 7.43 -19.19 -6.67
N GLY A 36 6.29 -19.44 -5.98
CA GLY A 36 5.49 -18.39 -5.37
C GLY A 36 6.29 -17.62 -4.31
N LYS A 37 6.30 -16.29 -4.43
CA LYS A 37 7.04 -15.43 -3.52
C LYS A 37 6.21 -15.07 -2.28
N TRP A 38 6.89 -14.96 -1.14
CA TRP A 38 6.33 -14.29 0.03
C TRP A 38 6.14 -12.81 -0.28
N MET A 39 4.99 -12.24 0.08
CA MET A 39 4.61 -10.87 -0.27
C MET A 39 5.64 -9.82 0.15
N THR A 40 6.23 -9.94 1.34
CA THR A 40 7.28 -9.02 1.82
C THR A 40 8.63 -9.26 1.15
N TRP A 41 8.93 -10.50 0.76
CA TRP A 41 10.16 -10.82 0.02
C TRP A 41 10.08 -10.32 -1.41
N LEU A 42 8.93 -10.42 -2.07
CA LEU A 42 8.72 -9.83 -3.40
C LEU A 42 8.90 -8.30 -3.35
N ALA A 43 8.36 -7.64 -2.32
CA ALA A 43 8.59 -6.21 -2.12
C ALA A 43 10.09 -5.91 -1.95
N ARG A 44 10.79 -6.66 -1.10
CA ARG A 44 12.24 -6.49 -0.89
C ARG A 44 13.02 -6.70 -2.19
N GLU A 45 12.79 -7.80 -2.90
CA GLU A 45 13.45 -8.14 -4.16
C GLU A 45 13.23 -7.04 -5.21
N THR A 46 12.01 -6.51 -5.31
CA THR A 46 11.70 -5.37 -6.18
C THR A 46 12.56 -4.16 -5.83
N MET A 47 12.64 -3.80 -4.55
CA MET A 47 13.46 -2.67 -4.09
C MET A 47 14.96 -2.87 -4.35
N GLU A 48 15.44 -4.12 -4.27
CA GLU A 48 16.84 -4.49 -4.42
C GLU A 48 17.25 -4.51 -5.91
N THR A 49 16.39 -5.03 -6.79
CA THR A 49 16.76 -5.38 -8.18
C THR A 49 16.19 -4.44 -9.25
N MET A 50 15.01 -3.84 -9.04
CA MET A 50 14.38 -2.97 -10.04
C MET A 50 14.87 -1.52 -9.87
N ASN A 51 15.09 -0.81 -10.98
CA ASN A 51 15.70 0.52 -10.98
C ASN A 51 14.74 1.64 -11.39
N THR A 52 13.63 1.31 -12.03
CA THR A 52 12.62 2.29 -12.44
C THR A 52 11.25 1.96 -11.87
N PHE A 53 10.39 2.97 -11.78
CA PHE A 53 8.97 2.79 -11.45
C PHE A 53 8.29 1.78 -12.38
N ALA A 54 8.58 1.82 -13.68
CA ALA A 54 7.97 0.92 -14.65
C ALA A 54 8.39 -0.54 -14.45
N GLU A 55 9.69 -0.80 -14.22
CA GLU A 55 10.22 -2.13 -13.89
C GLU A 55 9.63 -2.64 -12.57
N ALA A 56 9.61 -1.79 -11.53
CA ALA A 56 9.04 -2.15 -10.23
C ALA A 56 7.55 -2.49 -10.34
N LYS A 57 6.80 -1.70 -11.12
CA LYS A 57 5.39 -1.95 -11.40
C LYS A 57 5.20 -3.29 -12.08
N ASP A 58 5.94 -3.55 -13.16
CA ASP A 58 5.83 -4.80 -13.92
C ASP A 58 6.15 -6.03 -13.05
N HIS A 59 7.24 -5.96 -12.30
CA HIS A 59 7.66 -7.02 -11.38
C HIS A 59 6.60 -7.28 -10.28
N LEU A 60 6.09 -6.21 -9.66
CA LEU A 60 5.04 -6.32 -8.63
C LEU A 60 3.69 -6.73 -9.20
N MET A 61 3.43 -6.59 -10.50
CA MET A 61 2.15 -6.95 -11.11
C MET A 61 2.09 -8.42 -11.53
N ASN A 62 3.23 -8.98 -11.93
CA ASN A 62 3.30 -10.23 -12.69
C ASN A 62 4.04 -11.37 -11.98
N THR A 63 4.76 -11.10 -10.89
CA THR A 63 5.45 -12.16 -10.15
C THR A 63 4.48 -12.90 -9.23
N GLU A 64 4.38 -14.22 -9.40
CA GLU A 64 3.58 -15.12 -8.59
C GLU A 64 3.90 -15.01 -7.08
N MET A 65 2.87 -15.03 -6.24
CA MET A 65 2.99 -14.86 -4.80
C MET A 65 2.01 -15.71 -3.99
N LEU A 66 2.34 -15.95 -2.72
CA LEU A 66 1.63 -16.89 -1.86
C LEU A 66 0.38 -16.32 -1.16
N SER A 67 0.15 -15.02 -1.27
CA SER A 67 -0.97 -14.35 -0.60
C SER A 67 -1.37 -13.08 -1.31
N PRO A 68 -2.66 -12.71 -1.30
CA PRO A 68 -3.10 -11.39 -1.76
C PRO A 68 -2.45 -10.25 -0.98
N VAL A 69 -2.22 -9.14 -1.67
CA VAL A 69 -1.67 -7.91 -1.08
C VAL A 69 -2.11 -6.70 -1.90
N TYR A 70 -2.11 -5.52 -1.30
CA TYR A 70 -2.07 -4.26 -2.02
C TYR A 70 -0.64 -3.74 -2.01
N TYR A 71 0.00 -3.62 -3.17
CA TYR A 71 1.23 -2.82 -3.29
C TYR A 71 0.88 -1.38 -3.67
N ILE A 72 1.28 -0.43 -2.83
CA ILE A 72 1.17 1.00 -3.12
C ILE A 72 2.53 1.44 -3.62
N LEU A 73 2.57 1.80 -4.90
CA LEU A 73 3.79 2.13 -5.63
C LEU A 73 3.65 3.54 -6.22
N SER A 74 4.66 4.37 -6.04
CA SER A 74 4.78 5.66 -6.74
C SER A 74 6.14 5.79 -7.41
N GLY A 75 6.27 6.77 -8.30
CA GLY A 75 7.51 7.15 -8.94
C GLY A 75 7.89 8.59 -8.63
N THR A 76 8.78 9.15 -9.44
CA THR A 76 9.23 10.55 -9.31
C THR A 76 8.58 11.48 -10.32
N LYS A 77 7.88 10.94 -11.32
CA LYS A 77 7.20 11.73 -12.35
C LYS A 77 5.73 11.90 -12.02
N ARG A 78 5.15 12.93 -12.64
CA ARG A 78 3.71 13.19 -12.58
C ARG A 78 2.94 11.93 -13.00
N ASP A 79 1.91 11.62 -12.22
CA ASP A 79 0.99 10.50 -12.44
C ASP A 79 1.60 9.09 -12.29
N GLU A 80 2.85 8.96 -11.85
CA GLU A 80 3.45 7.68 -11.42
C GLU A 80 2.97 7.33 -10.01
N ALA A 81 1.72 6.90 -9.88
CA ALA A 81 1.17 6.38 -8.62
C ALA A 81 0.12 5.32 -8.91
N ARG A 82 0.26 4.15 -8.28
CA ARG A 82 -0.58 2.97 -8.48
C ARG A 82 -0.88 2.28 -7.16
N VAL A 83 -2.09 1.75 -7.04
CA VAL A 83 -2.40 0.66 -6.09
C VAL A 83 -2.58 -0.60 -6.91
N ILE A 84 -1.72 -1.58 -6.67
CA ILE A 84 -1.69 -2.88 -7.34
C ILE A 84 -2.34 -3.88 -6.38
N SER A 85 -3.60 -4.21 -6.61
CA SER A 85 -4.33 -5.22 -5.84
C SER A 85 -4.04 -6.59 -6.43
N ARG A 86 -3.30 -7.40 -5.70
CA ARG A 86 -2.79 -8.71 -6.12
C ARG A 86 -3.63 -9.85 -5.57
N SER A 87 -3.78 -10.90 -6.36
CA SER A 87 -3.96 -12.28 -5.87
C SER A 87 -2.66 -13.06 -6.12
N TYR A 88 -2.71 -14.38 -6.26
CA TYR A 88 -1.53 -15.23 -6.36
C TYR A 88 -0.71 -14.98 -7.63
N GLU A 89 -1.29 -15.20 -8.80
CA GLU A 89 -0.51 -15.22 -10.05
C GLU A 89 -0.21 -13.81 -10.58
N LYS A 90 -1.19 -12.91 -10.49
CA LYS A 90 -1.12 -11.59 -11.15
C LYS A 90 -1.96 -10.53 -10.43
N THR A 91 -2.03 -9.37 -11.05
CA THR A 91 -2.86 -8.24 -10.61
C THR A 91 -4.33 -8.50 -10.93
N ASP A 92 -5.18 -8.37 -9.92
CA ASP A 92 -6.63 -8.41 -10.08
C ASP A 92 -7.17 -7.02 -10.44
N ILE A 93 -6.76 -6.01 -9.67
CA ILE A 93 -7.24 -4.63 -9.81
C ILE A 93 -6.05 -3.67 -9.81
N LEU A 94 -5.93 -2.88 -10.86
CA LEU A 94 -4.94 -1.80 -10.96
C LEU A 94 -5.64 -0.45 -10.83
N THR A 95 -5.42 0.25 -9.72
CA THR A 95 -5.92 1.61 -9.53
C THR A 95 -4.84 2.60 -9.91
N GLU A 96 -5.14 3.48 -10.87
CA GLU A 96 -4.24 4.55 -11.29
C GLU A 96 -4.69 5.90 -10.72
N ILE A 97 -3.74 6.76 -10.33
CA ILE A 97 -4.08 8.11 -9.85
C ILE A 97 -4.95 8.89 -10.85
N LYS A 98 -4.75 8.70 -12.15
CA LYS A 98 -5.55 9.31 -13.22
C LYS A 98 -6.99 8.82 -13.30
N SER A 99 -7.28 7.62 -12.77
CA SER A 99 -8.63 7.06 -12.77
C SER A 99 -9.53 7.68 -11.69
N ARG A 100 -8.94 8.41 -10.72
CA ARG A 100 -9.67 9.04 -9.64
C ARG A 100 -10.37 10.31 -10.12
N LYS A 101 -11.55 10.58 -9.56
CA LYS A 101 -12.29 11.83 -9.77
C LYS A 101 -11.48 13.06 -9.36
N ASP A 102 -10.65 12.92 -8.32
CA ASP A 102 -9.74 13.97 -7.83
C ASP A 102 -8.28 13.45 -7.88
N PRO A 103 -7.58 13.58 -9.02
CA PRO A 103 -6.37 12.82 -9.31
C PRO A 103 -5.10 13.47 -8.73
N TRP A 104 -5.05 13.66 -7.40
CA TRP A 104 -3.84 14.15 -6.71
C TRP A 104 -3.36 13.28 -5.54
N PHE A 105 -4.15 12.29 -5.11
CA PHE A 105 -3.69 11.26 -4.17
C PHE A 105 -4.36 9.91 -4.44
N LEU A 106 -3.72 8.85 -3.94
CA LEU A 106 -4.31 7.53 -3.77
C LEU A 106 -4.26 7.19 -2.28
N LEU A 107 -5.35 6.62 -1.77
CA LEU A 107 -5.44 6.12 -0.41
C LEU A 107 -5.87 4.65 -0.49
N GLN A 108 -5.14 3.79 0.21
CA GLN A 108 -5.44 2.37 0.30
C GLN A 108 -5.37 1.94 1.76
N THR A 109 -6.39 1.22 2.22
CA THR A 109 -6.41 0.53 3.52
C THR A 109 -6.33 -0.98 3.27
N ASN A 110 -7.33 -1.76 3.68
CA ASN A 110 -7.34 -3.22 3.59
C ASN A 110 -8.56 -3.77 2.83
N TYR A 111 -9.28 -2.91 2.11
CA TYR A 111 -10.46 -3.25 1.32
C TYR A 111 -10.22 -2.93 -0.16
N ASP A 112 -10.90 -3.68 -1.04
CA ASP A 112 -10.79 -3.45 -2.48
C ASP A 112 -11.44 -2.11 -2.85
N PRO A 113 -10.94 -1.44 -3.90
CA PRO A 113 -11.59 -0.26 -4.44
C PRO A 113 -13.07 -0.51 -4.75
N ASP A 114 -13.90 0.52 -4.57
CA ASP A 114 -15.34 0.47 -4.84
C ASP A 114 -16.14 -0.58 -4.03
N THR A 115 -15.57 -1.10 -2.94
CA THR A 115 -16.27 -1.92 -1.95
C THR A 115 -16.58 -1.12 -0.68
N GLU A 116 -17.65 -1.49 0.02
CA GLU A 116 -17.96 -0.89 1.32
C GLU A 116 -17.00 -1.48 2.38
N PRO A 117 -16.23 -0.64 3.10
CA PRO A 117 -15.37 -1.12 4.17
C PRO A 117 -16.22 -1.68 5.30
N TRP A 118 -15.68 -2.63 6.05
CA TRP A 118 -16.39 -3.15 7.21
C TRP A 118 -16.61 -2.04 8.23
N TRP A 119 -17.84 -1.88 8.72
CA TRP A 119 -18.26 -0.75 9.55
C TRP A 119 -17.47 -0.57 10.86
N ILE A 120 -16.81 -1.61 11.37
CA ILE A 120 -15.90 -1.51 12.53
C ILE A 120 -14.42 -1.30 12.16
N ASP A 121 -14.08 -1.20 10.87
CA ASP A 121 -12.73 -0.87 10.38
C ASP A 121 -12.79 0.04 9.13
N ASP A 122 -13.61 1.09 9.15
CA ASP A 122 -13.62 2.11 8.10
C ASP A 122 -12.59 3.23 8.38
N ARG A 123 -11.34 2.96 8.03
CA ARG A 123 -10.27 3.99 7.97
C ARG A 123 -10.24 4.73 6.63
N GLN A 124 -10.85 4.15 5.59
CA GLN A 124 -10.79 4.71 4.24
C GLN A 124 -11.60 6.01 4.12
N THR A 125 -12.87 5.97 4.53
CA THR A 125 -13.76 7.14 4.44
C THR A 125 -13.21 8.35 5.20
N PRO A 126 -12.80 8.23 6.47
CA PRO A 126 -12.32 9.41 7.18
C PRO A 126 -10.89 9.79 6.77
N GLY A 127 -10.07 8.84 6.32
CA GLY A 127 -8.78 9.14 5.68
C GLY A 127 -8.92 9.98 4.41
N GLU A 128 -9.86 9.65 3.52
CA GLU A 128 -10.17 10.46 2.34
C GLU A 128 -10.65 11.88 2.74
N LYS A 129 -11.54 11.99 3.73
CA LYS A 129 -11.98 13.29 4.26
C LYS A 129 -10.81 14.13 4.79
N CYS A 130 -9.88 13.52 5.52
CA CYS A 130 -8.70 14.20 6.03
C CYS A 130 -7.76 14.66 4.90
N MET A 131 -7.57 13.85 3.85
CA MET A 131 -6.82 14.26 2.66
C MET A 131 -7.50 15.44 1.94
N HIS A 132 -8.82 15.38 1.70
CA HIS A 132 -9.53 16.50 1.09
C HIS A 132 -9.49 17.78 1.94
N LYS A 133 -9.52 17.65 3.27
CA LYS A 133 -9.37 18.79 4.18
C LYS A 133 -7.96 19.38 4.17
N LEU A 134 -6.92 18.53 4.07
CA LEU A 134 -5.54 18.97 3.91
C LEU A 134 -5.38 19.76 2.61
N GLY A 135 -5.90 19.21 1.51
CA GLY A 135 -5.79 19.82 0.19
C GLY A 135 -4.38 19.74 -0.40
N LYS A 136 -4.29 19.89 -1.72
CA LYS A 136 -3.04 19.72 -2.48
C LYS A 136 -1.90 20.67 -2.06
N ASN A 137 -2.24 21.90 -1.65
CA ASN A 137 -1.23 22.93 -1.37
C ASN A 137 -0.45 22.70 -0.08
N ASP A 138 -1.05 21.95 0.86
CA ASP A 138 -0.46 21.68 2.17
C ASP A 138 0.14 20.26 2.25
N VAL A 139 0.29 19.58 1.11
CA VAL A 139 0.94 18.27 1.03
C VAL A 139 2.43 18.41 1.33
N GLY A 140 2.84 17.79 2.42
CA GLY A 140 4.22 17.67 2.89
C GLY A 140 4.27 16.73 4.09
N PHE A 141 5.46 16.51 4.66
CA PHE A 141 5.62 15.58 5.78
C PHE A 141 4.69 15.92 6.95
N GLN A 142 4.64 17.18 7.38
CA GLN A 142 3.74 17.61 8.45
C GLN A 142 2.26 17.37 8.11
N GLY A 143 1.83 17.74 6.90
CA GLY A 143 0.44 17.59 6.45
C GLY A 143 0.00 16.12 6.42
N ILE A 144 0.82 15.26 5.81
CA ILE A 144 0.57 13.82 5.75
C ILE A 144 0.63 13.20 7.15
N TYR A 145 1.59 13.59 7.98
CA TYR A 145 1.69 13.11 9.36
C TYR A 145 0.44 13.45 10.18
N ASN A 146 -0.11 14.65 10.01
CA ASN A 146 -1.36 15.05 10.66
C ASN A 146 -2.55 14.19 10.19
N VAL A 147 -2.62 13.85 8.90
CA VAL A 147 -3.65 12.93 8.38
C VAL A 147 -3.52 11.55 8.99
N LEU A 148 -2.29 11.01 9.06
CA LEU A 148 -2.01 9.68 9.60
C LEU A 148 -2.15 9.60 11.12
N SER A 149 -1.96 10.71 11.83
CA SER A 149 -2.10 10.82 13.29
C SER A 149 -3.52 11.22 13.74
N SER A 150 -4.43 11.48 12.80
CA SER A 150 -5.82 11.77 13.14
C SER A 150 -6.51 10.52 13.69
N SER A 151 -7.47 10.69 14.61
CA SER A 151 -8.23 9.61 15.25
C SER A 151 -8.99 8.68 14.28
N CYS A 152 -9.03 9.06 13.01
CA CYS A 152 -9.68 8.36 11.92
C CYS A 152 -8.80 7.29 11.26
N ASN A 153 -7.48 7.46 11.34
CA ASN A 153 -6.48 6.55 10.76
C ASN A 153 -5.57 5.95 11.83
N PHE A 154 -5.38 6.68 12.93
CA PHE A 154 -4.54 6.31 14.04
C PHE A 154 -5.31 5.50 15.08
N ASN A 155 -4.80 4.31 15.40
CA ASN A 155 -5.47 3.33 16.25
C ASN A 155 -4.48 2.60 17.17
N ASN A 156 -4.99 1.78 18.09
CA ASN A 156 -4.18 1.00 19.04
C ASN A 156 -3.22 -0.01 18.36
N LEU A 157 -3.50 -0.41 17.13
CA LEU A 157 -2.66 -1.32 16.34
C LEU A 157 -1.55 -0.60 15.57
N THR A 158 -1.54 0.73 15.59
CA THR A 158 -0.55 1.51 14.84
C THR A 158 0.80 1.48 15.56
N THR A 159 1.74 0.73 14.99
CA THR A 159 3.09 0.59 15.54
C THR A 159 4.01 1.76 15.17
N TYR A 160 3.93 2.23 13.92
CA TYR A 160 4.77 3.32 13.43
C TYR A 160 4.11 4.05 12.26
N THR A 161 4.57 5.26 11.99
CA THR A 161 4.25 6.04 10.79
C THR A 161 5.53 6.28 9.99
N ALA A 162 5.51 5.96 8.70
CA ALA A 162 6.62 6.22 7.79
C ALA A 162 6.24 7.31 6.78
N LEU A 163 7.13 8.29 6.60
CA LEU A 163 6.99 9.37 5.61
C LEU A 163 8.14 9.26 4.62
N MET A 164 7.84 9.42 3.33
CA MET A 164 8.80 9.18 2.26
C MET A 164 8.66 10.26 1.19
N HIS A 165 9.77 10.88 0.82
CA HIS A 165 9.84 11.78 -0.33
C HIS A 165 10.85 11.24 -1.34
N THR A 166 10.35 10.61 -2.39
CA THR A 166 11.18 9.83 -3.33
C THR A 166 12.20 10.67 -4.09
N TYR A 167 11.83 11.90 -4.46
CA TYR A 167 12.72 12.77 -5.23
C TYR A 167 13.89 13.30 -4.40
N THR A 168 13.66 13.73 -3.16
CA THR A 168 14.73 14.25 -2.28
C THR A 168 15.47 13.14 -1.53
N GLY A 169 14.86 11.96 -1.40
CA GLY A 169 15.40 10.85 -0.63
C GLY A 169 15.07 10.91 0.87
N GLU A 170 14.33 11.92 1.32
CA GLU A 170 13.93 12.03 2.72
C GLU A 170 13.03 10.85 3.14
N PHE A 171 13.35 10.29 4.30
CA PHE A 171 12.69 9.13 4.86
C PHE A 171 12.66 9.26 6.38
N GLU A 172 11.46 9.30 6.95
CA GLU A 172 11.25 9.35 8.40
C GLU A 172 10.42 8.17 8.86
N THR A 173 10.68 7.70 10.06
CA THR A 173 9.81 6.72 10.73
C THR A 173 9.67 7.11 12.19
N HIS A 174 8.42 7.22 12.63
CA HIS A 174 8.06 7.64 13.97
C HIS A 174 7.34 6.47 14.64
N LEU A 175 7.84 6.02 15.79
CA LEU A 175 7.11 5.06 16.61
C LEU A 175 5.84 5.72 17.12
N GLN A 176 4.74 4.98 17.03
CA GLN A 176 3.44 5.48 17.46
C GLN A 176 2.95 4.74 18.69
N ASN A 177 2.15 5.44 19.50
CA ASN A 177 1.45 4.84 20.64
C ASN A 177 0.18 5.64 20.91
N CYS A 178 -0.98 5.01 20.69
CA CYS A 178 -2.26 5.64 20.96
C CYS A 178 -2.66 5.42 22.42
N LYS A 179 -2.52 6.46 23.25
CA LYS A 179 -2.86 6.38 24.67
C LYS A 179 -4.32 6.74 24.91
N GLY A 180 -4.99 5.98 25.78
CA GLY A 180 -6.34 6.29 26.25
C GLY A 180 -7.43 5.69 25.35
N VAL A 181 -8.53 6.42 25.16
CA VAL A 181 -9.62 5.99 24.27
C VAL A 181 -9.17 6.19 22.83
N CYS A 182 -8.67 5.11 22.25
CA CYS A 182 -8.30 5.03 20.85
C CYS A 182 -9.12 3.93 20.18
N TRP A 183 -9.35 4.10 18.89
CA TRP A 183 -10.02 3.10 18.08
C TRP A 183 -9.10 1.90 17.83
#